data_AF-A0A972Y3H9-F1
#
_entry.id   AF-A0A972Y3H9-F1
#
_cell.length_a   1.000
_cell.length_b   1.000
_cell.length_c   1.000
_cell.angle_alpha   90.00
_cell.angle_beta   90.00
_cell.angle_gamma   90.00
#
_symmetry.space_group_name_H-M   'P 1'
#
loop_
_entity.id
_entity.type
_entity.pdbx_description
1 polymer ?
#
loop_
_entity_poly.entity_id
_entity_poly.type
_entity_poly.pdbx_seq_one_letter_code
_entity_poly.pdbx_strand_id
1 'polypeptide(L)'
;MNYPVIPLAQQIIQLCQQKGIANVVISPGSRNAPLTIGFAAHPEIQTYSIVDERCAAFFALGMAQQIQQPVAVVCTSGSAMLNYYPAIAEAFYSDIPLVIISADRPKHLIDVGDGQTIRQENIFDRHILYSANLEEGKDQFNTKEINQALNVALIDQGPVHINAPFSEPLYNTQSAFTTPVTLIEPRDVVEDTSDAVFNEFKEHWSQAKKKMVLIGVNTPNTVKQEYLDLLGN
;
A
#
# COMPACT_ATOMS: atom_id res chain seq x y z
N MET A 1 9.12 -1.10 -24.70
CA MET A 1 8.13 -1.35 -23.62
C MET A 1 6.92 -0.51 -23.93
N ASN A 2 5.72 -1.03 -23.70
CA ASN A 2 4.48 -0.31 -23.95
C ASN A 2 3.93 0.18 -22.61
N TYR A 3 4.04 1.48 -22.37
CA TYR A 3 3.54 2.13 -21.15
C TYR A 3 2.21 2.83 -21.42
N PRO A 4 1.31 2.97 -20.44
CA PRO A 4 0.04 3.67 -20.62
C PRO A 4 0.28 5.14 -20.97
N VAL A 5 -0.54 5.71 -21.87
CA VAL A 5 -0.48 7.15 -22.17
C VAL A 5 -1.04 8.03 -21.04
N ILE A 6 -1.87 7.46 -20.16
CA ILE A 6 -2.61 8.22 -19.15
C ILE A 6 -1.64 8.70 -18.05
N PRO A 7 -1.49 10.03 -17.84
CA PRO A 7 -0.52 10.58 -16.90
C PRO A 7 -0.65 10.03 -15.48
N LEU A 8 -1.89 9.93 -14.98
CA LEU A 8 -2.17 9.43 -13.63
C LEU A 8 -1.66 8.01 -13.42
N ALA A 9 -1.85 7.11 -14.39
CA ALA A 9 -1.34 5.75 -14.32
C ALA A 9 0.20 5.75 -14.31
N GLN A 10 0.82 6.56 -15.16
CA GLN A 10 2.28 6.70 -15.18
C GLN A 10 2.83 7.19 -13.82
N GLN A 11 2.15 8.12 -13.16
CA GLN A 11 2.57 8.62 -11.85
C GLN A 11 2.54 7.53 -10.78
N ILE A 12 1.46 6.75 -10.72
CA ILE A 12 1.31 5.63 -9.78
C ILE A 12 2.44 4.61 -9.99
N ILE A 13 2.64 4.16 -11.24
CA ILE A 13 3.62 3.11 -11.55
C ILE A 13 5.05 3.59 -11.24
N GLN A 14 5.41 4.80 -11.66
CA GLN A 14 6.75 5.35 -11.41
C GLN A 14 7.01 5.54 -9.91
N LEU A 15 6.05 6.04 -9.14
CA LEU A 15 6.22 6.23 -7.70
C LEU A 15 6.27 4.89 -6.95
N CYS A 16 5.48 3.89 -7.34
CA CYS A 16 5.59 2.54 -6.79
C CYS A 16 6.98 1.96 -7.03
N GLN A 17 7.50 2.07 -8.26
CA GLN A 17 8.85 1.61 -8.59
C GLN A 17 9.93 2.35 -7.79
N GLN A 18 9.92 3.68 -7.78
CA GLN A 18 10.92 4.49 -7.09
C GLN A 18 10.93 4.26 -5.57
N LYS A 19 9.79 3.81 -5.01
CA LYS A 19 9.65 3.45 -3.60
C LYS A 19 9.88 1.96 -3.30
N GLY A 20 10.36 1.19 -4.28
CA GLY A 20 10.73 -0.21 -4.09
C GLY A 20 9.56 -1.18 -3.98
N ILE A 21 8.37 -0.80 -4.42
CA ILE A 21 7.20 -1.69 -4.47
C ILE A 21 7.35 -2.63 -5.67
N ALA A 22 8.11 -3.70 -5.46
CA ALA A 22 8.54 -4.62 -6.50
C ALA A 22 7.49 -5.69 -6.83
N ASN A 23 6.52 -5.95 -5.95
CA ASN A 23 5.52 -7.00 -6.15
C ASN A 23 4.12 -6.42 -6.29
N VAL A 24 3.43 -6.77 -7.37
CA VAL A 24 2.08 -6.28 -7.68
C VAL A 24 1.15 -7.44 -8.05
N VAL A 25 0.10 -7.63 -7.26
CA VAL A 25 -0.95 -8.61 -7.52
C VAL A 25 -2.10 -7.92 -8.24
N ILE A 26 -2.50 -8.44 -9.40
CA ILE A 26 -3.46 -7.80 -10.30
C ILE A 26 -4.68 -8.70 -10.45
N SER A 27 -5.84 -8.15 -10.09
CA SER A 27 -7.15 -8.70 -10.45
C SER A 27 -7.60 -8.08 -11.78
N PRO A 28 -7.76 -8.87 -12.86
CA PRO A 28 -8.00 -8.34 -14.19
C PRO A 28 -9.33 -7.59 -14.32
N GLY A 29 -9.31 -6.47 -15.05
CA GLY A 29 -10.52 -5.75 -15.45
C GLY A 29 -10.24 -4.71 -16.52
N SER A 30 -11.30 -4.08 -17.03
CA SER A 30 -11.14 -3.08 -18.10
C SER A 30 -10.64 -1.75 -17.57
N ARG A 31 -11.21 -1.23 -16.47
CA ARG A 31 -10.89 0.13 -16.00
C ARG A 31 -9.47 0.24 -15.44
N ASN A 32 -8.90 -0.83 -14.89
CA ASN A 32 -7.51 -0.88 -14.44
C ASN A 32 -6.51 -1.26 -15.55
N ALA A 33 -6.94 -1.38 -16.82
CA ALA A 33 -6.04 -1.68 -17.93
C ALA A 33 -4.80 -0.76 -18.01
N PRO A 34 -4.88 0.58 -17.79
CA PRO A 34 -3.71 1.43 -17.82
C PRO A 34 -2.65 1.01 -16.78
N LEU A 35 -3.10 0.65 -15.57
CA LEU A 35 -2.22 0.18 -14.49
C LEU A 35 -1.65 -1.20 -14.82
N THR A 36 -2.49 -2.14 -15.26
CA THR A 36 -2.07 -3.50 -15.63
C THR A 36 -1.01 -3.47 -16.74
N ILE A 37 -1.23 -2.68 -17.79
CA ILE A 37 -0.27 -2.52 -18.90
C ILE A 37 1.06 -1.99 -18.36
N GLY A 38 1.03 -0.92 -17.57
CA GLY A 38 2.25 -0.26 -17.14
C GLY A 38 3.04 -1.03 -16.08
N PHE A 39 2.38 -1.68 -15.12
CA PHE A 39 3.05 -2.56 -14.16
C PHE A 39 3.65 -3.78 -14.85
N ALA A 40 2.90 -4.46 -15.74
CA ALA A 40 3.40 -5.64 -16.44
C ALA A 40 4.52 -5.33 -17.44
N ALA A 41 4.60 -4.09 -17.94
CA ALA A 41 5.67 -3.66 -18.83
C ALA A 41 6.95 -3.22 -18.09
N HIS A 42 6.88 -3.02 -16.77
CA HIS A 42 8.00 -2.49 -15.99
C HIS A 42 8.98 -3.61 -15.58
N PRO A 43 10.27 -3.57 -15.95
CA PRO A 43 11.20 -4.69 -15.77
C PRO A 43 11.55 -5.00 -14.30
N GLU A 44 11.46 -4.01 -13.42
CA GLU A 44 11.76 -4.16 -11.98
C GLU A 44 10.53 -4.52 -11.13
N ILE A 45 9.36 -4.66 -11.75
CA ILE A 45 8.12 -5.00 -11.05
C ILE A 45 7.69 -6.40 -11.46
N GLN A 46 7.59 -7.28 -10.48
CA GLN A 46 7.02 -8.61 -10.64
C GLN A 46 5.50 -8.54 -10.47
N THR A 47 4.77 -8.92 -11.53
CA THR A 47 3.30 -8.97 -11.51
C THR A 47 2.77 -10.39 -11.35
N TYR A 48 1.67 -10.53 -10.61
CA TYR A 48 0.92 -11.77 -10.44
C TYR A 48 -0.54 -11.56 -10.84
N SER A 49 -1.10 -12.40 -11.71
CA SER A 49 -2.51 -12.30 -12.11
C SER A 49 -3.35 -13.28 -11.30
N ILE A 50 -4.29 -12.77 -10.50
CA ILE A 50 -5.20 -13.58 -9.69
C ILE A 50 -6.62 -13.07 -9.88
N VAL A 51 -7.49 -13.95 -10.41
CA VAL A 51 -8.83 -13.58 -10.86
C VAL A 51 -9.77 -13.23 -9.71
N ASP A 52 -9.82 -14.06 -8.66
CA ASP A 52 -10.65 -13.78 -7.49
C ASP A 52 -9.98 -12.71 -6.63
N GLU A 53 -10.62 -11.54 -6.51
CA GLU A 53 -10.09 -10.40 -5.78
C GLU A 53 -9.79 -10.72 -4.31
N ARG A 54 -10.69 -11.45 -3.64
CA ARG A 54 -10.49 -11.79 -2.23
C ARG A 54 -9.24 -12.66 -2.07
N CYS A 55 -9.07 -13.66 -2.93
CA CYS A 55 -7.87 -14.48 -2.95
C CYS A 55 -6.62 -13.67 -3.30
N ALA A 56 -6.71 -12.74 -4.25
CA ALA A 56 -5.61 -11.86 -4.65
C ALA A 56 -5.10 -11.02 -3.48
N ALA A 57 -6.01 -10.46 -2.68
CA ALA A 57 -5.64 -9.63 -1.53
C ALA A 57 -5.00 -10.45 -0.40
N PHE A 58 -5.50 -11.66 -0.10
CA PHE A 58 -4.84 -12.54 0.87
C PHE A 58 -3.49 -13.07 0.37
N PHE A 59 -3.34 -13.29 -0.93
CA PHE A 59 -2.05 -13.65 -1.52
C PHE A 59 -1.04 -12.52 -1.37
N ALA A 60 -1.46 -11.27 -1.65
CA ALA A 60 -0.63 -10.08 -1.43
C ALA A 60 -0.27 -9.89 0.06
N LEU A 61 -1.24 -10.10 0.97
CA LEU A 61 -1.04 -10.02 2.41
C LEU A 61 0.04 -11.01 2.89
N GLY A 62 -0.08 -12.28 2.53
CA GLY A 62 0.89 -13.31 2.92
C GLY A 62 2.28 -13.05 2.35
N MET A 63 2.34 -12.51 1.13
CA MET A 63 3.60 -12.08 0.53
C MET A 63 4.22 -10.92 1.31
N ALA A 64 3.46 -9.86 1.59
CA ALA A 64 3.92 -8.69 2.35
C ALA A 64 4.41 -9.09 3.75
N GLN A 65 3.68 -9.98 4.43
CA GLN A 65 4.07 -10.53 5.73
C GLN A 65 5.41 -11.27 5.68
N GLN A 66 5.64 -12.09 4.65
CA GLN A 66 6.85 -12.89 4.52
C GLN A 66 8.08 -12.04 4.17
N ILE A 67 7.93 -11.05 3.28
CA ILE A 67 9.05 -10.23 2.80
C ILE A 67 9.27 -8.96 3.64
N GLN A 68 8.33 -8.60 4.50
CA GLN A 68 8.34 -7.37 5.33
C GLN A 68 8.52 -6.10 4.48
N GLN A 69 7.86 -6.06 3.34
CA GLN A 69 7.87 -4.93 2.41
C GLN A 69 6.47 -4.74 1.81
N PRO A 70 6.11 -3.51 1.40
CA PRO A 70 4.82 -3.27 0.80
C PRO A 70 4.60 -4.09 -0.47
N VAL A 71 3.42 -4.72 -0.57
CA VAL A 71 2.94 -5.39 -1.78
C VAL A 71 1.70 -4.66 -2.28
N ALA A 72 1.65 -4.36 -3.57
CA ALA A 72 0.48 -3.72 -4.15
C ALA A 72 -0.55 -4.74 -4.62
N VAL A 73 -1.83 -4.42 -4.48
CA VAL A 73 -2.95 -5.16 -5.04
C VAL A 73 -3.82 -4.23 -5.89
N VAL A 74 -4.10 -4.61 -7.14
CA VAL A 74 -4.70 -3.76 -8.16
C VAL A 74 -5.99 -4.37 -8.71
N CYS A 75 -7.10 -3.63 -8.65
CA CYS A 75 -8.39 -4.06 -9.23
C CYS A 75 -9.06 -2.99 -10.08
N THR A 76 -10.08 -3.41 -10.82
CA THR A 76 -11.01 -2.53 -11.53
C THR A 76 -12.02 -1.88 -10.57
N SER A 77 -12.88 -1.01 -11.10
CA SER A 77 -13.94 -0.34 -10.35
C SER A 77 -15.07 -1.29 -9.92
N GLY A 78 -15.92 -0.81 -9.01
CA GLY A 78 -17.13 -1.52 -8.57
C GLY A 78 -16.85 -2.49 -7.42
N SER A 79 -17.56 -3.62 -7.40
CA SER A 79 -17.48 -4.57 -6.28
C SER A 79 -16.12 -5.27 -6.14
N ALA A 80 -15.25 -5.19 -7.14
CA ALA A 80 -13.92 -5.81 -7.13
C ALA A 80 -13.12 -5.39 -5.89
N MET A 81 -13.01 -4.08 -5.62
CA MET A 81 -12.28 -3.60 -4.45
C MET A 81 -12.92 -4.03 -3.12
N LEU A 82 -14.25 -4.17 -3.06
CA LEU A 82 -14.95 -4.61 -1.83
C LEU A 82 -14.53 -6.02 -1.40
N ASN A 83 -14.14 -6.87 -2.35
CA ASN A 83 -13.63 -8.20 -2.07
C ASN A 83 -12.24 -8.19 -1.43
N TYR A 84 -11.48 -7.08 -1.51
CA TYR A 84 -10.20 -6.92 -0.82
C TYR A 84 -10.39 -6.66 0.68
N TYR A 85 -11.55 -6.16 1.11
CA TYR A 85 -11.74 -5.68 2.49
C TYR A 85 -11.38 -6.69 3.59
N PRO A 86 -11.66 -8.01 3.48
CA PRO A 86 -11.23 -8.97 4.50
C PRO A 86 -9.71 -8.97 4.72
N ALA A 87 -8.90 -8.90 3.66
CA ALA A 87 -7.45 -8.86 3.78
C ALA A 87 -6.94 -7.49 4.23
N ILE A 88 -7.63 -6.40 3.85
CA ILE A 88 -7.33 -5.04 4.34
C ILE A 88 -7.53 -4.95 5.86
N ALA A 89 -8.63 -5.51 6.37
CA ALA A 89 -8.90 -5.52 7.80
C ALA A 89 -7.83 -6.31 8.56
N GLU A 90 -7.42 -7.48 8.04
CA GLU A 90 -6.32 -8.24 8.60
C GLU A 90 -4.99 -7.46 8.57
N ALA A 91 -4.67 -6.85 7.43
CA ALA A 91 -3.46 -6.02 7.29
C ALA A 91 -3.42 -4.88 8.31
N PHE A 92 -4.57 -4.26 8.58
CA PHE A 92 -4.70 -3.15 9.52
C PHE A 92 -4.43 -3.56 10.97
N TYR A 93 -4.93 -4.71 11.41
CA TYR A 93 -4.73 -5.17 12.79
C TYR A 93 -3.41 -5.90 13.01
N SER A 94 -2.76 -6.35 11.93
CA SER A 94 -1.52 -7.12 11.97
C SER A 94 -0.30 -6.33 11.53
N ASP A 95 -0.43 -5.01 11.32
CA ASP A 95 0.63 -4.10 10.85
C ASP A 95 1.37 -4.66 9.62
N ILE A 96 0.61 -5.02 8.58
CA ILE A 96 1.15 -5.54 7.32
C ILE A 96 1.01 -4.47 6.22
N PRO A 97 2.10 -4.10 5.53
CA PRO A 97 2.08 -3.05 4.51
C PRO A 97 1.42 -3.54 3.21
N LEU A 98 0.16 -3.17 3.00
CA LEU A 98 -0.60 -3.51 1.80
C LEU A 98 -0.98 -2.24 1.04
N VAL A 99 -0.64 -2.15 -0.25
CA VAL A 99 -0.97 -0.97 -1.08
C VAL A 99 -2.13 -1.33 -2.01
N ILE A 100 -3.32 -0.83 -1.70
CA ILE A 100 -4.52 -1.09 -2.49
C ILE A 100 -4.65 -0.01 -3.55
N ILE A 101 -4.66 -0.40 -4.83
CA ILE A 101 -4.83 0.52 -5.96
C ILE A 101 -6.10 0.11 -6.70
N SER A 102 -7.17 0.89 -6.54
CA SER A 102 -8.43 0.66 -7.27
C SER A 102 -8.56 1.64 -8.42
N ALA A 103 -8.81 1.11 -9.62
CA ALA A 103 -9.29 1.95 -10.70
C ALA A 103 -10.74 2.38 -10.43
N ASP A 104 -11.10 3.59 -10.85
CA ASP A 104 -12.44 4.15 -10.68
C ASP A 104 -12.95 4.81 -11.97
N ARG A 105 -14.25 5.14 -11.99
CA ARG A 105 -14.81 6.04 -12.99
C ARG A 105 -14.56 7.50 -12.60
N PRO A 106 -14.44 8.40 -13.60
CA PRO A 106 -14.50 9.84 -13.37
C PRO A 106 -15.74 10.26 -12.56
N LYS A 107 -15.59 11.25 -11.67
CA LYS A 107 -16.64 11.71 -10.74
C LYS A 107 -17.99 12.00 -11.40
N HIS A 108 -17.98 12.52 -12.63
CA HIS A 108 -19.20 12.87 -13.37
C HIS A 108 -20.01 11.65 -13.87
N LEU A 109 -19.46 10.44 -13.77
CA LEU A 109 -20.13 9.17 -14.09
C LEU A 109 -20.59 8.38 -12.85
N ILE A 110 -20.37 8.93 -11.65
CA ILE A 110 -20.84 8.32 -10.40
C ILE A 110 -22.30 8.73 -10.15
N ASP A 111 -23.12 7.81 -9.63
CA ASP A 111 -24.54 8.02 -9.29
C ASP A 111 -25.46 8.39 -10.48
N VAL A 112 -25.03 8.12 -11.72
CA VAL A 112 -25.84 8.36 -12.94
C VAL A 112 -26.31 7.07 -13.62
N GLY A 113 -26.09 5.91 -12.98
CA GLY A 113 -26.47 4.60 -13.52
C GLY A 113 -25.47 4.01 -14.53
N ASP A 114 -24.24 4.53 -14.60
CA ASP A 114 -23.16 3.90 -15.39
C ASP A 114 -22.77 2.55 -14.79
N GLY A 115 -22.55 1.56 -15.64
CA GLY A 115 -22.24 0.21 -15.20
C GLY A 115 -20.92 0.14 -14.43
N GLN A 116 -20.87 -0.70 -13.38
CA GLN A 116 -19.69 -0.90 -12.54
C GLN A 116 -19.17 0.38 -11.84
N THR A 117 -20.09 1.26 -11.43
CA THR A 117 -19.80 2.43 -10.59
C THR A 117 -20.33 2.24 -9.18
N ILE A 118 -19.52 2.63 -8.20
CA ILE A 118 -19.90 2.76 -6.79
C ILE A 118 -19.17 3.99 -6.22
N ARG A 119 -19.54 4.43 -5.01
CA ARG A 119 -18.81 5.48 -4.30
C ARG A 119 -17.56 4.89 -3.65
N GLN A 120 -16.42 4.90 -4.35
CA GLN A 120 -15.17 4.28 -3.89
C GLN A 120 -14.35 5.15 -2.93
N GLU A 121 -14.58 6.47 -2.93
CA GLU A 121 -13.83 7.39 -2.07
C GLU A 121 -13.98 7.02 -0.60
N ASN A 122 -12.85 6.86 0.09
CA ASN A 122 -12.77 6.52 1.52
C ASN A 122 -13.59 5.28 1.93
N ILE A 123 -13.79 4.33 1.02
CA ILE A 123 -14.64 3.16 1.29
C ILE A 123 -14.08 2.26 2.41
N PHE A 124 -12.77 2.33 2.67
CA PHE A 124 -12.07 1.56 3.70
C PHE A 124 -11.68 2.37 4.93
N ASP A 125 -12.18 3.60 5.10
CA ASP A 125 -11.75 4.61 6.10
C ASP A 125 -11.50 4.08 7.52
N ARG A 126 -12.26 3.05 7.95
CA ARG A 126 -12.11 2.44 9.28
C ARG A 126 -10.94 1.47 9.45
N HIS A 127 -10.33 1.00 8.37
CA HIS A 127 -9.25 -0.01 8.40
C HIS A 127 -8.15 0.32 7.39
N ILE A 128 -7.87 1.60 7.19
CA ILE A 128 -6.82 2.09 6.32
C ILE A 128 -6.03 3.16 7.06
N LEU A 129 -4.72 3.21 6.86
CA LEU A 129 -3.88 4.25 7.45
C LEU A 129 -3.93 5.55 6.64
N TYR A 130 -4.12 5.43 5.32
CA TYR A 130 -4.23 6.57 4.43
C TYR A 130 -5.08 6.25 3.20
N SER A 131 -5.89 7.23 2.76
CA SER A 131 -6.68 7.17 1.54
C SER A 131 -6.33 8.33 0.61
N ALA A 132 -5.65 8.02 -0.50
CA ALA A 132 -5.38 8.93 -1.60
C ALA A 132 -6.51 8.86 -2.64
N ASN A 133 -7.40 9.85 -2.64
CA ASN A 133 -8.46 9.98 -3.66
C ASN A 133 -7.97 10.89 -4.79
N LEU A 134 -7.53 10.29 -5.89
CA LEU A 134 -6.88 11.02 -6.97
C LEU A 134 -7.87 11.67 -7.93
N GLU A 135 -7.41 12.66 -8.69
CA GLU A 135 -8.23 13.40 -9.65
C GLU A 135 -7.52 13.55 -11.01
N GLU A 136 -8.23 13.27 -12.11
CA GLU A 136 -7.65 13.48 -13.45
C GLU A 136 -7.27 14.94 -13.69
N GLY A 137 -6.09 15.18 -14.27
CA GLY A 137 -5.57 16.51 -14.57
C GLY A 137 -5.03 17.30 -13.36
N LYS A 138 -4.89 16.66 -12.19
CA LYS A 138 -4.35 17.27 -10.97
C LYS A 138 -2.96 16.74 -10.60
N ASP A 139 -2.05 16.72 -11.57
CA ASP A 139 -0.76 16.01 -11.49
C ASP A 139 0.07 16.29 -10.21
N GLN A 140 0.18 17.55 -9.77
CA GLN A 140 0.95 17.92 -8.57
C GLN A 140 0.27 17.41 -7.29
N PHE A 141 -1.06 17.52 -7.23
CA PHE A 141 -1.86 17.02 -6.12
C PHE A 141 -1.75 15.49 -6.06
N ASN A 142 -1.97 14.80 -7.18
CA ASN A 142 -1.88 13.34 -7.25
C ASN A 142 -0.50 12.84 -6.87
N THR A 143 0.57 13.48 -7.36
CA THR A 143 1.95 13.14 -6.99
C THR A 143 2.14 13.22 -5.48
N LYS A 144 1.61 14.27 -4.82
CA LYS A 144 1.69 14.43 -3.36
C LYS A 144 0.90 13.33 -2.63
N GLU A 145 -0.34 13.08 -3.04
CA GLU A 145 -1.21 12.07 -2.42
C GLU A 145 -0.65 10.65 -2.55
N ILE A 146 -0.15 10.29 -3.74
CA ILE A 146 0.49 8.99 -3.97
C ILE A 146 1.75 8.87 -3.10
N ASN A 147 2.62 9.90 -3.07
CA ASN A 147 3.79 9.86 -2.19
C ASN A 147 3.41 9.67 -0.73
N GLN A 148 2.39 10.39 -0.24
CA GLN A 148 1.94 10.28 1.13
C GLN A 148 1.41 8.87 1.44
N ALA A 149 0.54 8.31 0.58
CA ALA A 149 0.04 6.95 0.75
C ALA A 149 1.18 5.93 0.81
N LEU A 150 2.12 5.98 -0.16
CA LEU A 150 3.21 5.02 -0.22
C LEU A 150 4.21 5.20 0.94
N ASN A 151 4.43 6.43 1.41
CA ASN A 151 5.26 6.69 2.59
C ASN A 151 4.63 6.12 3.87
N VAL A 152 3.32 6.30 4.06
CA VAL A 152 2.59 5.70 5.18
C VAL A 152 2.71 4.18 5.17
N ALA A 153 2.54 3.54 4.00
CA ALA A 153 2.72 2.08 3.90
C ALA A 153 4.16 1.62 4.24
N LEU A 154 5.18 2.43 3.92
CA LEU A 154 6.58 2.11 4.19
C LEU A 154 6.98 2.35 5.65
N ILE A 155 6.52 3.45 6.25
CA ILE A 155 6.92 3.86 7.61
C ILE A 155 6.03 3.18 8.65
N ASP A 156 4.72 3.34 8.51
CA ASP A 156 3.74 2.94 9.53
C ASP A 156 3.32 1.46 9.38
N GLN A 157 3.82 0.77 8.34
CA GLN A 157 3.61 -0.67 8.10
C GLN A 157 2.14 -1.09 8.18
N GLY A 158 1.28 -0.51 7.36
CA GLY A 158 -0.13 -0.91 7.31
C GLY A 158 -0.79 -0.64 5.96
N PRO A 159 -2.09 -0.94 5.83
CA PRO A 159 -2.75 -0.85 4.54
C PRO A 159 -3.04 0.61 4.17
N VAL A 160 -2.80 0.96 2.90
CA VAL A 160 -3.12 2.27 2.30
C VAL A 160 -3.93 2.09 1.03
N HIS A 161 -4.80 3.04 0.70
CA HIS A 161 -5.67 2.97 -0.46
C HIS A 161 -5.42 4.14 -1.39
N ILE A 162 -5.22 3.83 -2.68
CA ILE A 162 -5.11 4.78 -3.78
C ILE A 162 -6.29 4.53 -4.72
N ASN A 163 -7.24 5.47 -4.75
CA ASN A 163 -8.37 5.45 -5.67
C ASN A 163 -8.04 6.29 -6.91
N ALA A 164 -8.00 5.67 -8.09
CA ALA A 164 -7.53 6.29 -9.32
C ALA A 164 -8.63 6.31 -10.40
N PRO A 165 -9.29 7.46 -10.66
CA PRO A 165 -10.26 7.57 -11.74
C PRO A 165 -9.56 7.59 -13.11
N PHE A 166 -10.09 6.83 -14.07
CA PHE A 166 -9.57 6.81 -15.45
C PHE A 166 -10.67 7.05 -16.48
N SER A 167 -10.51 8.10 -17.28
CA SER A 167 -11.29 8.35 -18.50
C SER A 167 -10.81 7.47 -19.66
N GLU A 168 -11.70 7.19 -20.59
CA GLU A 168 -11.35 6.51 -21.84
C GLU A 168 -10.62 7.47 -22.79
N PRO A 169 -9.74 6.98 -23.68
CA PRO A 169 -9.40 5.58 -23.97
C PRO A 169 -8.35 4.97 -23.02
N LEU A 170 -8.60 3.74 -22.57
CA LEU A 170 -7.79 3.07 -21.52
C LEU A 170 -6.59 2.28 -22.04
N TYR A 171 -6.57 1.88 -23.30
CA TYR A 171 -5.62 0.90 -23.84
C TYR A 171 -4.50 1.53 -24.68
N ASN A 172 -4.49 2.85 -24.80
CA ASN A 172 -3.46 3.53 -25.58
C ASN A 172 -2.11 3.44 -24.88
N THR A 173 -1.07 3.11 -25.65
CA THR A 173 0.29 2.92 -25.14
C THR A 173 1.33 3.75 -25.88
N GLN A 174 2.45 3.99 -25.22
CA GLN A 174 3.61 4.72 -25.73
C GLN A 174 4.94 4.04 -25.31
N SER A 175 6.05 4.45 -25.91
CA SER A 175 7.35 3.78 -25.75
C SER A 175 8.10 4.08 -24.44
N ALA A 176 7.75 5.18 -23.75
CA ALA A 176 8.38 5.62 -22.51
C ALA A 176 7.37 6.39 -21.63
N PHE A 177 7.64 6.51 -20.32
CA PHE A 177 6.92 7.47 -19.48
C PHE A 177 7.22 8.90 -19.94
N THR A 178 6.20 9.75 -19.96
CA THR A 178 6.30 11.18 -20.33
C THR A 178 5.87 12.11 -19.21
N THR A 179 5.22 11.58 -18.18
CA THR A 179 4.72 12.35 -17.04
C THR A 179 5.79 12.36 -15.95
N PRO A 180 6.38 13.52 -15.62
CA PRO A 180 7.38 13.60 -14.57
C PRO A 180 6.72 13.35 -13.20
N VAL A 181 7.48 12.70 -12.31
CA VAL A 181 7.12 12.52 -10.90
C VAL A 181 8.19 13.14 -10.02
N THR A 182 7.77 13.68 -8.88
CA THR A 182 8.69 14.13 -7.83
C THR A 182 8.59 13.13 -6.68
N LEU A 183 9.72 12.50 -6.37
CA LEU A 183 9.83 11.62 -5.22
C LEU A 183 9.92 12.45 -3.94
N ILE A 184 9.08 12.13 -2.96
CA ILE A 184 9.13 12.67 -1.61
C ILE A 184 9.57 11.53 -0.70
N GLU A 185 10.78 11.62 -0.17
CA GLU A 185 11.33 10.58 0.70
C GLU A 185 10.49 10.41 1.98
N PRO A 186 10.31 9.17 2.45
CA PRO A 186 9.75 8.93 3.78
C PRO A 186 10.62 9.64 4.83
N ARG A 187 9.98 10.28 5.81
CA ARG A 187 10.67 10.81 6.98
C ARG A 187 10.41 9.86 8.14
N ASP A 188 11.46 9.21 8.61
CA ASP A 188 11.37 8.40 9.81
C ASP A 188 11.02 9.28 11.01
N VAL A 189 9.96 8.92 11.72
CA VAL A 189 9.72 9.41 13.07
C VAL A 189 10.64 8.61 13.97
N VAL A 190 11.76 9.22 14.37
CA VAL A 190 12.68 8.58 15.31
C VAL A 190 11.98 8.53 16.67
N GLU A 191 11.67 7.32 17.15
CA GLU A 191 11.22 7.14 18.54
C GLU A 191 12.27 7.71 19.50
N ASP A 192 11.81 8.47 20.50
CA ASP A 192 12.69 9.03 21.53
C ASP A 192 13.25 7.91 22.41
N THR A 193 14.41 7.41 22.00
CA THR A 193 15.21 6.41 22.71
C THR A 193 16.29 7.07 23.56
N SER A 194 16.07 8.32 23.98
CA SER A 194 17.05 9.05 24.79
C SER A 194 17.37 8.33 26.10
N ASP A 195 18.56 8.58 26.62
CA ASP A 195 19.01 8.09 27.92
C ASP A 195 18.03 8.44 29.05
N ALA A 196 17.28 9.54 28.91
CA ALA A 196 16.27 9.93 29.90
C ALA A 196 15.14 8.89 30.00
N VAL A 197 14.54 8.51 28.87
CA VAL A 197 13.47 7.50 28.81
C VAL A 197 13.98 6.15 29.29
N PHE A 198 15.19 5.76 28.86
CA PHE A 198 15.78 4.48 29.27
C PHE A 198 16.10 4.43 30.78
N ASN A 199 16.61 5.53 31.35
CA ASN A 199 16.94 5.58 32.77
C ASN A 199 15.70 5.48 33.66
N GLU A 200 14.59 6.11 33.27
CA GLU A 200 13.31 5.98 33.97
C GLU A 200 12.84 4.52 33.99
N PHE A 201 12.85 3.85 32.84
CA PHE A 201 12.49 2.43 32.74
C PHE A 201 13.41 1.55 33.60
N LYS A 202 14.72 1.80 33.55
CA LYS A 202 15.72 1.06 34.33
C LYS A 202 15.50 1.21 35.83
N GLU A 203 15.14 2.41 36.30
CA GLU A 203 14.84 2.65 37.70
C GLU A 203 13.62 1.83 38.15
N HIS A 204 12.50 1.92 37.43
CA HIS A 204 11.30 1.12 37.70
C HIS A 204 11.59 -0.40 37.67
N TRP A 205 12.36 -0.86 36.69
CA TRP A 205 12.77 -2.26 36.59
C TRP A 205 13.61 -2.69 37.81
N SER A 206 14.58 -1.88 38.24
CA SER A 206 15.46 -2.23 39.37
C SER A 206 14.72 -2.36 40.70
N GLN A 207 13.68 -1.54 40.92
CA GLN A 207 12.88 -1.53 42.14
C GLN A 207 11.84 -2.65 42.19
N ALA A 208 11.46 -3.22 41.04
CA ALA A 208 10.45 -4.27 40.97
C ALA A 208 10.93 -5.62 41.54
N LYS A 209 10.25 -6.12 42.59
CA LYS A 209 10.57 -7.40 43.25
C LYS A 209 10.21 -8.65 42.44
N LYS A 210 9.17 -8.55 41.59
CA LYS A 210 8.72 -9.60 40.68
C LYS A 210 8.53 -9.00 39.31
N LYS A 211 9.02 -9.68 38.28
CA LYS A 211 9.04 -9.19 36.91
C LYS A 211 8.43 -10.25 36.01
N MET A 212 7.66 -9.81 35.03
CA MET A 212 7.10 -10.65 33.98
C MET A 212 7.34 -9.92 32.67
N VAL A 213 7.98 -10.59 31.73
CA VAL A 213 8.16 -10.09 30.36
C VAL A 213 7.15 -10.79 29.49
N LEU A 214 6.29 -10.02 28.81
CA LEU A 214 5.35 -10.54 27.82
C LEU A 214 5.92 -10.25 26.44
N ILE A 215 6.10 -11.31 25.64
CA ILE A 215 6.56 -11.19 24.26
C ILE A 215 5.37 -11.49 23.37
N GLY A 216 4.92 -10.47 22.63
CA GLY A 216 3.86 -10.60 21.63
C GLY A 216 4.36 -11.23 20.33
N VAL A 217 3.56 -11.08 19.28
CA VAL A 217 3.92 -11.48 17.92
C VAL A 217 5.03 -10.55 17.43
N ASN A 218 6.17 -11.13 17.05
CA ASN A 218 7.30 -10.41 16.46
C ASN A 218 7.71 -11.12 15.18
N THR A 219 8.42 -10.40 14.32
CA THR A 219 9.07 -11.02 13.17
C THR A 219 10.23 -11.92 13.63
N PRO A 220 10.65 -12.90 12.81
CA PRO A 220 11.78 -13.74 13.18
C PRO A 220 13.05 -12.88 13.40
N ASN A 221 13.75 -13.13 14.51
CA ASN A 221 14.99 -12.46 14.89
C ASN A 221 14.87 -10.96 15.22
N THR A 222 13.68 -10.42 15.49
CA THR A 222 13.53 -9.03 15.96
C THR A 222 14.33 -8.77 17.24
N VAL A 223 14.25 -9.69 18.20
CA VAL A 223 15.02 -9.64 19.45
C VAL A 223 16.14 -10.67 19.37
N LYS A 224 17.38 -10.25 19.64
CA LYS A 224 18.52 -11.16 19.69
C LYS A 224 18.33 -12.18 20.81
N GLN A 225 18.67 -13.43 20.52
CA GLN A 225 18.54 -14.55 21.47
C GLN A 225 19.24 -14.26 22.81
N GLU A 226 20.40 -13.60 22.79
CA GLU A 226 21.16 -13.25 24.00
C GLU A 226 20.34 -12.44 25.04
N TYR A 227 19.44 -11.57 24.57
CA TYR A 227 18.58 -10.78 25.45
C TYR A 227 17.41 -11.59 25.99
N LEU A 228 16.87 -12.51 25.19
CA LEU A 228 15.83 -13.43 25.63
C LEU A 228 16.38 -14.38 26.71
N ASP A 229 17.59 -14.88 26.53
CA ASP A 229 18.27 -15.74 27.50
C ASP A 229 18.56 -14.98 28.82
N LEU A 230 18.91 -13.69 28.73
CA LEU A 230 19.14 -12.86 29.90
C LEU A 230 17.86 -12.53 30.68
N LEU A 231 16.72 -12.40 29.99
CA LEU A 231 15.42 -12.12 30.60
C LEU A 231 14.70 -13.39 31.10
N GLY A 232 15.06 -14.56 30.57
CA GLY A 232 14.48 -15.85 30.93
C GLY A 232 15.13 -16.54 32.14
N ASN A 233 16.30 -16.07 32.57
CA ASN A 233 17.03 -16.55 33.77
C ASN A 233 16.75 -15.64 34.98
#